data_AF-A0A6A6I3Q8-F1
#
_entry.id   AF-A0A6A6I3Q8-F1
#
_cell.length_a   1.000
_cell.length_b   1.000
_cell.length_c   1.000
_cell.angle_alpha   90.00
_cell.angle_beta   90.00
_cell.angle_gamma   90.00
#
_symmetry.space_group_name_H-M   'P 1'
#
loop_
_entity.id
_entity.type
_entity.pdbx_description
1 polymer ?
#
loop_
_entity_poly.entity_id
_entity_poly.type
_entity_poly.pdbx_seq_one_letter_code
_entity_poly.pdbx_strand_id
1 'polypeptide(L)'
;MGPDGEVFIRMDFVQGEILASVWPSMTAEEKDSICRQLREILTKMRSVPWETGLIGSCSGGPARDCRQYTDYSDGPYKDEATFNSLFYFDLVKTTPVPLCTALFN
;
A
#
# COMPACT_ATOMS: atom_id res chain seq x y z
N MET A 1 -4.88 23.28 7.94
CA MET A 1 -3.99 23.43 9.11
C MET A 1 -4.88 23.75 10.28
N GLY A 2 -4.88 22.93 11.33
CA GLY A 2 -5.61 23.27 12.55
C GLY A 2 -5.06 24.53 13.22
N PRO A 3 -5.79 25.12 14.18
CA PRO A 3 -5.33 26.30 14.92
C PRO A 3 -3.94 26.12 15.57
N ASP A 4 -3.52 24.87 15.84
CA ASP A 4 -2.25 24.53 16.49
C ASP A 4 -1.19 23.93 15.54
N GLY A 5 -1.39 24.02 14.23
CA GLY A 5 -0.45 23.43 13.25
C GLY A 5 -0.64 21.93 12.99
N GLU A 6 -1.64 21.30 13.62
CA GLU A 6 -1.93 19.88 13.45
C GLU A 6 -2.55 19.55 12.08
N VAL A 7 -2.18 18.38 11.55
CA VAL A 7 -2.73 17.77 10.33
C VAL A 7 -3.71 16.68 10.75
N PHE A 8 -4.98 16.84 10.41
CA PHE A 8 -6.03 15.87 10.70
C PHE A 8 -6.82 15.54 9.43
N ILE A 9 -7.35 14.33 9.37
CA ILE A 9 -8.32 13.91 8.36
C ILE A 9 -9.66 13.80 9.07
N ARG A 10 -10.65 14.61 8.65
CA ARG A 10 -12.02 14.54 9.14
C ARG A 10 -12.87 13.82 8.11
N MET A 11 -13.57 12.78 8.54
CA MET A 11 -14.45 11.97 7.70
C MET A 11 -15.74 11.68 8.47
N ASP A 12 -16.82 11.47 7.76
CA ASP A 12 -18.06 10.98 8.37
C ASP A 12 -17.91 9.52 8.80
N PHE A 13 -18.57 9.17 9.90
CA PHE A 13 -18.56 7.79 10.38
C PHE A 13 -19.37 6.89 9.46
N VAL A 14 -18.73 5.88 8.88
CA VAL A 14 -19.39 4.86 8.07
C VAL A 14 -19.85 3.73 8.99
N GLN A 15 -21.17 3.59 9.14
CA GLN A 15 -21.78 2.52 9.94
C GLN A 15 -21.51 1.14 9.34
N GLY A 16 -21.16 0.17 10.18
CA GLY A 16 -20.96 -1.21 9.78
C GLY A 16 -20.16 -2.03 10.79
N GLU A 17 -20.03 -3.32 10.50
CA GLU A 17 -19.18 -4.25 11.26
C GLU A 17 -17.84 -4.46 10.54
N ILE A 18 -16.78 -4.68 11.32
CA ILE A 18 -15.44 -4.94 10.76
C ILE A 18 -15.48 -6.30 10.07
N LEU A 19 -15.04 -6.37 8.81
CA LEU A 19 -15.10 -7.63 8.05
C LEU A 19 -14.42 -8.79 8.79
N ALA A 20 -13.29 -8.55 9.46
CA ALA A 20 -12.57 -9.56 10.23
C ALA A 20 -13.39 -10.16 11.39
N SER A 21 -14.32 -9.42 12.00
CA SER A 21 -15.15 -9.95 13.09
C SER A 21 -16.27 -10.86 12.57
N VAL A 22 -16.83 -10.56 11.40
CA VAL A 22 -17.97 -11.30 10.82
C VAL A 22 -17.54 -12.39 9.84
N TRP A 23 -16.32 -12.33 9.28
CA TRP A 23 -15.81 -13.30 8.32
C TRP A 23 -15.86 -14.76 8.78
N PRO A 24 -15.54 -15.12 10.04
CA PRO A 24 -15.58 -16.51 10.49
C PRO A 24 -16.99 -17.11 10.46
N SER A 25 -18.03 -16.31 10.70
CA SER A 25 -19.43 -16.75 10.73
C SER A 25 -20.12 -16.72 9.36
N MET A 26 -19.52 -16.11 8.34
CA MET A 26 -20.10 -16.01 7.01
C MET A 26 -20.10 -17.35 6.26
N THR A 27 -21.15 -17.58 5.46
CA THR A 27 -21.24 -18.72 4.55
C THR A 27 -20.25 -18.57 3.38
N ALA A 28 -20.08 -19.64 2.60
CA ALA A 28 -19.24 -19.60 1.40
C ALA A 28 -19.78 -18.60 0.37
N GLU A 29 -21.11 -18.57 0.17
CA GLU A 29 -21.78 -17.69 -0.77
C GLU A 29 -21.66 -16.21 -0.37
N GLU A 30 -21.75 -15.91 0.93
CA GLU A 30 -21.52 -14.57 1.46
C GLU A 30 -20.08 -14.11 1.25
N LYS A 31 -19.10 -14.99 1.52
CA LYS A 31 -17.68 -14.71 1.27
C LYS A 31 -17.41 -14.47 -0.21
N ASP A 32 -17.99 -15.27 -1.09
CA ASP A 32 -17.87 -15.09 -2.55
C ASP A 32 -18.45 -13.75 -3.00
N SER A 33 -19.61 -13.36 -2.44
CA SER A 33 -20.21 -12.04 -2.70
C SER A 33 -19.29 -10.90 -2.25
N ILE A 34 -18.70 -10.98 -1.06
CA ILE A 34 -17.74 -9.99 -0.57
C ILE A 34 -16.49 -9.94 -1.46
N CYS A 35 -15.93 -11.10 -1.84
CA CYS A 35 -14.79 -11.19 -2.75
C CYS A 35 -15.07 -10.48 -4.08
N ARG A 36 -16.29 -10.63 -4.63
CA ARG A 36 -16.71 -9.91 -5.85
C ARG A 36 -16.76 -8.40 -5.63
N GLN A 37 -17.35 -7.94 -4.53
CA GLN A 37 -17.42 -6.51 -4.21
C GLN A 37 -16.03 -5.89 -4.01
N LEU A 38 -15.14 -6.57 -3.28
CA LEU A 38 -13.75 -6.14 -3.11
C LEU A 38 -13.02 -6.04 -4.44
N ARG A 39 -13.21 -7.03 -5.33
CA ARG A 39 -12.67 -6.97 -6.69
C ARG A 39 -13.16 -5.74 -7.44
N GLU A 40 -14.45 -5.46 -7.41
CA GLU A 40 -15.03 -4.30 -8.09
C GLU A 40 -14.46 -2.97 -7.56
N ILE A 41 -14.33 -2.85 -6.23
CA ILE A 41 -13.73 -1.67 -5.59
C ILE A 41 -12.27 -1.50 -6.02
N LEU A 42 -11.46 -2.56 -5.92
CA LEU A 42 -10.04 -2.51 -6.28
C LEU A 42 -9.85 -2.20 -7.77
N THR A 43 -10.67 -2.78 -8.66
CA THR A 43 -10.65 -2.48 -10.09
C THR A 43 -10.95 -1.01 -10.34
N LYS A 44 -11.98 -0.45 -9.69
CA LYS A 44 -12.31 0.98 -9.81
C LYS A 44 -11.17 1.86 -9.31
N MET A 45 -10.64 1.58 -8.12
CA MET A 45 -9.52 2.34 -7.56
C MET A 45 -8.29 2.32 -8.47
N ARG A 46 -7.92 1.16 -9.01
CA ARG A 46 -6.77 0.99 -9.92
C ARG A 46 -6.98 1.59 -11.31
N SER A 47 -8.24 1.81 -11.72
CA SER A 47 -8.56 2.45 -13.00
C SER A 47 -8.32 3.96 -13.01
N VAL A 48 -8.20 4.59 -11.84
CA VAL A 48 -7.94 6.02 -11.73
C VAL A 48 -6.53 6.30 -12.26
N PRO A 49 -6.38 7.12 -13.32
CA PRO A 49 -5.08 7.45 -13.86
C PRO A 49 -4.29 8.26 -12.84
N TRP A 50 -3.03 7.90 -12.65
CA TRP A 50 -2.11 8.67 -11.83
C TRP A 50 -1.29 9.60 -12.74
N GLU A 51 -1.29 10.91 -12.44
CA GLU A 51 -0.75 11.93 -13.35
C GLU A 51 0.76 11.82 -13.63
N THR A 52 1.58 11.45 -12.63
CA THR A 52 3.05 11.45 -12.79
C THR A 52 3.64 10.10 -13.21
N GLY A 53 2.86 9.02 -13.13
CA GLY A 53 3.31 7.62 -13.20
C GLY A 53 4.37 7.18 -12.18
N LEU A 54 4.68 7.99 -11.17
CA LEU A 54 5.79 7.73 -10.23
C LEU A 54 5.32 7.18 -8.89
N ILE A 55 6.03 6.18 -8.38
CA ILE A 55 5.88 5.65 -7.03
C ILE A 55 6.83 6.43 -6.11
N GLY A 56 6.26 7.18 -5.17
CA GLY A 56 7.01 8.04 -4.25
C GLY A 56 6.08 8.95 -3.42
N SER A 57 6.63 10.04 -2.91
CA SER A 57 5.84 11.09 -2.24
C SER A 57 4.79 11.69 -3.19
N CYS A 58 3.66 12.16 -2.64
CA CYS A 58 2.63 12.89 -3.39
C CYS A 58 3.15 14.16 -4.08
N SER A 59 4.28 14.71 -3.64
CA SER A 59 4.97 15.83 -4.29
C SER A 59 5.94 15.41 -5.40
N GLY A 60 5.94 14.14 -5.80
CA GLY A 60 6.91 13.56 -6.75
C GLY A 60 8.28 13.28 -6.16
N GLY A 61 8.41 13.32 -4.83
CA GLY A 61 9.66 13.02 -4.11
C GLY A 61 9.87 11.51 -3.86
N PRO A 62 10.95 11.15 -3.12
CA PRO A 62 11.26 9.75 -2.82
C PRO A 62 10.15 9.06 -2.02
N ALA A 63 10.10 7.74 -2.11
CA ALA A 63 9.33 6.91 -1.19
C ALA A 63 10.02 6.93 0.18
N ARG A 64 9.25 6.89 1.28
CA ARG A 64 9.76 6.86 2.65
C ARG A 64 9.30 5.58 3.34
N ASP A 65 10.25 4.88 3.96
CA ASP A 65 10.03 3.66 4.72
C ASP A 65 10.54 3.85 6.15
N CYS A 66 9.70 3.49 7.13
CA CYS A 66 9.94 3.65 8.56
C CYS A 66 10.09 2.29 9.27
N ARG A 67 10.27 1.19 8.53
CA ARG A 67 10.44 -0.17 9.11
C ARG A 67 11.80 -0.36 9.78
N GLN A 68 12.81 0.44 9.41
CA GLN A 68 14.12 0.43 10.07
C GLN A 68 14.17 1.37 11.27
N TYR A 69 15.20 1.22 12.11
CA TYR A 69 15.46 2.15 13.21
C TYR A 69 15.70 3.59 12.70
N THR A 70 16.17 3.73 11.45
CA THR A 70 16.33 5.00 10.75
C THR A 70 15.31 5.12 9.63
N ASP A 71 14.93 6.35 9.30
CA ASP A 71 14.17 6.62 8.08
C ASP A 71 14.99 6.22 6.85
N TYR A 72 14.42 5.35 6.01
CA TYR A 72 14.96 5.04 4.69
C TYR A 72 14.14 5.78 3.64
N SER A 73 14.80 6.46 2.71
CA SER A 73 14.13 7.16 1.61
C SER A 73 14.94 7.08 0.34
N ASP A 74 14.29 6.71 -0.76
CA ASP A 74 14.90 6.55 -2.08
C ASP A 74 13.82 6.62 -3.19
N GLY A 75 14.22 6.67 -4.45
CA GLY A 75 13.34 6.89 -5.61
C GLY A 75 13.19 8.38 -5.96
N PRO A 76 12.10 8.79 -6.65
CA PRO A 76 10.91 8.03 -7.00
C PRO A 76 11.14 6.95 -8.08
N TYR A 77 10.22 6.00 -8.18
CA TYR A 77 10.33 4.85 -9.10
C TYR A 77 9.29 4.94 -10.22
N LYS A 78 9.67 4.45 -11.41
CA LYS A 78 8.82 4.48 -12.61
C LYS A 78 7.79 3.35 -12.68
N ASP A 79 8.04 2.27 -11.97
CA ASP A 79 7.23 1.07 -11.99
C ASP A 79 7.39 0.26 -10.69
N GLU A 80 6.44 -0.65 -10.46
CA GLU A 80 6.39 -1.51 -9.29
C GLU A 80 7.58 -2.47 -9.22
N ALA A 81 8.10 -2.93 -10.35
CA ALA A 81 9.23 -3.87 -10.39
C ALA A 81 10.51 -3.22 -9.84
N THR A 82 10.80 -1.99 -10.26
CA THR A 82 11.94 -1.20 -9.81
C THR A 82 11.78 -0.80 -8.34
N PHE A 83 10.57 -0.40 -7.93
CA PHE A 83 10.27 -0.14 -6.51
C PHE A 83 10.52 -1.38 -5.65
N ASN A 84 9.98 -2.54 -6.02
CA ASN A 84 10.11 -3.75 -5.21
C ASN A 84 11.58 -4.19 -5.11
N SER A 85 12.29 -4.24 -6.23
CA SER A 85 13.68 -4.72 -6.28
C SER A 85 14.67 -3.78 -5.59
N LEU A 86 14.54 -2.45 -5.75
CA LEU A 86 15.53 -1.48 -5.25
C LEU A 86 15.14 -0.79 -3.93
N PHE A 87 13.86 -0.74 -3.58
CA PHE A 87 13.39 -0.09 -2.35
C PHE A 87 12.97 -1.10 -1.30
N TYR A 88 12.09 -2.03 -1.68
CA TYR A 88 11.43 -2.91 -0.73
C TYR A 88 12.33 -4.04 -0.25
N PHE A 89 13.06 -4.68 -1.18
CA PHE A 89 13.97 -5.78 -0.87
C PHE A 89 15.38 -5.32 -0.46
N ASP A 90 15.83 -4.16 -0.91
CA ASP A 90 17.11 -3.58 -0.47
C ASP A 90 16.97 -2.75 0.82
N LEU A 91 15.83 -2.84 1.50
CA LEU A 91 15.62 -2.14 2.78
C LEU A 91 16.81 -2.39 3.70
N VAL A 92 17.18 -3.66 3.90
CA VAL A 92 18.39 -4.05 4.62
C VAL A 92 19.48 -4.34 3.59
N LYS A 93 20.43 -3.40 3.41
CA LYS A 93 21.58 -3.53 2.48
C LYS A 93 22.44 -4.77 2.67
N THR A 94 22.29 -5.46 3.81
CA THR A 94 22.98 -6.72 4.11
C THR A 94 22.19 -7.95 3.68
N THR A 95 20.99 -7.80 3.10
CA THR A 95 20.19 -8.93 2.62
C THR A 95 20.91 -9.58 1.44
N PRO A 96 21.30 -10.86 1.53
CA PRO A 96 21.99 -11.53 0.43
C PRO A 96 21.15 -11.54 -0.85
N VAL A 97 21.75 -11.11 -1.96
CA VAL A 97 21.12 -11.11 -3.30
C VAL A 97 20.40 -12.43 -3.64
N PRO A 98 20.94 -13.63 -3.33
CA PRO A 98 20.24 -14.88 -3.63
C PRO A 98 18.86 -15.02 -2.96
N LEU A 99 18.68 -14.48 -1.75
CA LEU A 99 17.39 -14.49 -1.06
C LEU A 99 16.38 -13.57 -1.76
N CYS A 100 16.83 -12.39 -2.18
CA CYS A 100 15.99 -11.46 -2.93
C CYS A 100 15.60 -12.05 -4.29
N THR A 101 16.56 -12.65 -5.02
CA THR A 101 16.31 -13.27 -6.32
C THR A 101 15.34 -14.46 -6.24
N ALA A 102 15.38 -15.25 -5.17
CA ALA A 102 14.48 -16.39 -4.98
C ALA A 102 13.00 -16.01 -4.86
N LEU A 103 12.68 -14.75 -4.53
CA LEU A 103 11.30 -14.27 -4.37
C LEU A 103 10.63 -13.87 -5.71
N PHE A 104 11.40 -13.84 -6.81
CA PHE A 104 10.94 -13.43 -8.13
C PHE A 104 10.94 -14.57 -9.17
N ASN A 105 11.22 -15.81 -8.75
CA ASN A 105 11.23 -17.02 -9.60
C ASN A 105 9.98 -17.88 -9.41
#